data_AF-A0A1D6MSH8-F1
#
_entry.id   AF-A0A1D6MSH8-F1
#
_cell.length_a   1.000
_cell.length_b   1.000
_cell.length_c   1.000
_cell.angle_alpha   90.00
_cell.angle_beta   90.00
_cell.angle_gamma   90.00
#
_symmetry.space_group_name_H-M   'P 1'
#
loop_
_entity.id
_entity.type
_entity.pdbx_description
1 polymer ?
#
loop_
_entity_poly.entity_id
_entity_poly.type
_entity_poly.pdbx_seq_one_letter_code
_entity_poly.pdbx_strand_id
1 'polypeptide(L)'
;MVLIDIMNMLQSMGNDIKAFPLPAIIDMYDDAIGTAREVYQEESIELAAAYVALKDTLNEEQRVAFDTIMSVIDTDHGGLFFVNGHGGTGKTYLYRVILMTLRSRDKIVVATSTSGVVDSIMPGGRTTYSHFKIPLTIDDIVVCSFMKQSGTAELL
;
A
#
# COMPACT_ATOMS: atom_id res chain seq x y z
N MET A 1 10.96 14.79 0.93
CA MET A 1 12.36 15.07 0.52
C MET A 1 12.47 15.60 -0.91
N VAL A 2 12.23 14.81 -1.97
CA VAL A 2 12.45 15.27 -3.38
C VAL A 2 11.71 16.56 -3.76
N LEU A 3 10.44 16.75 -3.38
CA LEU A 3 9.72 17.99 -3.70
C LEU A 3 10.25 19.22 -2.93
N ILE A 4 10.81 19.02 -1.73
CA ILE A 4 11.42 20.06 -0.91
C ILE A 4 12.78 20.44 -1.50
N ASP A 5 13.57 19.45 -1.94
CA ASP A 5 14.83 19.69 -2.64
C ASP A 5 14.58 20.44 -3.97
N ILE A 6 13.54 20.05 -4.71
CA ILE A 6 13.10 20.75 -5.91
C ILE A 6 12.62 22.17 -5.57
N MET A 7 11.86 22.36 -4.48
CA MET A 7 11.44 23.69 -4.03
C MET A 7 12.65 24.57 -3.71
N ASN A 8 13.62 24.05 -2.97
CA ASN A 8 14.85 24.78 -2.60
C ASN A 8 15.66 25.16 -3.85
N MET A 9 15.76 24.25 -4.83
CA MET A 9 16.39 24.55 -6.12
C MET A 9 15.61 25.62 -6.90
N LEU A 10 14.30 25.50 -7.01
CA LEU A 10 13.45 26.48 -7.71
C LEU A 10 13.53 27.85 -7.05
N GLN A 11 13.51 27.92 -5.72
CA GLN A 11 13.68 29.14 -4.95
C GLN A 11 15.05 29.76 -5.19
N SER A 12 16.12 28.95 -5.26
CA SER A 12 17.47 29.45 -5.60
C SER A 12 17.54 30.02 -7.02
N MET A 13 16.65 29.59 -7.91
CA MET A 13 16.47 30.10 -9.27
C MET A 13 15.42 31.21 -9.37
N GLY A 14 14.93 31.73 -8.23
CA GLY A 14 13.94 32.81 -8.18
C GLY A 14 12.51 32.42 -8.57
N ASN A 15 12.20 31.11 -8.62
CA ASN A 15 10.87 30.60 -8.95
C ASN A 15 10.20 29.97 -7.72
N ASP A 16 8.90 30.22 -7.56
CA ASP A 16 8.10 29.52 -6.55
C ASP A 16 7.61 28.18 -7.11
N ILE A 17 7.72 27.11 -6.33
CA ILE A 17 7.21 25.79 -6.73
C ILE A 17 5.69 25.81 -6.96
N LYS A 18 4.95 26.72 -6.30
CA LYS A 18 3.52 26.97 -6.50
C LYS A 18 3.19 27.49 -7.90
N ALA A 19 4.19 28.00 -8.63
CA ALA A 19 4.01 28.43 -10.02
C ALA A 19 3.92 27.23 -10.99
N PHE A 20 4.20 26.01 -10.52
CA PHE A 20 4.12 24.79 -11.30
C PHE A 20 2.89 23.97 -10.89
N PRO A 21 2.30 23.17 -11.81
CA PRO A 21 1.15 22.31 -11.53
C PRO A 21 1.59 21.06 -10.75
N LEU A 22 2.27 21.25 -9.63
CA LEU A 22 2.75 20.21 -8.73
C LEU A 22 1.79 20.07 -7.55
N PRO A 23 1.65 18.86 -6.97
CA PRO A 23 0.93 18.68 -5.72
C PRO A 23 1.48 19.61 -4.63
N ALA A 24 0.60 20.10 -3.75
CA ALA A 24 1.02 20.93 -2.62
C ALA A 24 2.06 20.19 -1.77
N ILE A 25 3.11 20.90 -1.37
CA ILE A 25 4.06 20.38 -0.38
C ILE A 25 3.30 20.28 0.94
N ILE A 26 3.15 19.05 1.42
CA ILE A 26 2.58 18.79 2.73
C ILE A 26 3.74 18.93 3.71
N ASP A 27 3.75 19.99 4.52
CA ASP A 27 4.81 20.29 5.50
C ASP A 27 4.97 19.20 6.58
N MET A 28 4.04 18.22 6.66
CA MET A 28 4.11 17.05 7.54
C MET A 28 5.30 16.12 7.28
N TYR A 29 6.05 16.32 6.17
CA TYR A 29 7.26 15.54 5.90
C TYR A 29 8.42 15.84 6.85
N ASP A 30 8.36 16.92 7.64
CA ASP A 30 9.39 17.26 8.64
C ASP A 30 9.21 16.51 9.97
N ASP A 31 8.02 15.95 10.25
CA ASP A 31 7.76 15.14 11.46
C ASP A 31 8.19 13.67 11.30
N ALA A 32 8.53 13.24 10.07
CA ALA A 32 8.96 11.86 9.75
C ALA A 32 10.47 11.62 9.99
N ILE A 33 11.10 12.33 10.91
CA ILE A 33 12.51 12.13 11.28
C ILE A 33 12.63 10.75 11.94
N GLY A 34 12.93 9.72 11.14
CA GLY A 34 13.22 8.36 11.59
C GLY A 34 12.35 7.26 11.01
N THR A 35 11.26 7.58 10.31
CA THR A 35 10.38 6.57 9.68
C THR A 35 10.75 6.37 8.21
N ALA A 36 10.91 5.12 7.77
CA ALA A 36 11.12 4.83 6.35
C ALA A 36 10.02 5.41 5.45
N ARG A 37 10.41 5.93 4.28
CA ARG A 37 9.47 6.46 3.28
C ARG A 37 8.39 5.46 2.90
N GLU A 38 8.75 4.20 2.72
CA GLU A 38 7.84 3.12 2.37
C GLU A 38 6.78 2.88 3.45
N VAL A 39 7.16 2.96 4.73
CA VAL A 39 6.25 2.85 5.89
C VAL A 39 5.30 4.04 5.92
N TYR A 40 5.84 5.26 5.89
CA TYR A 40 5.04 6.48 5.88
C TYR A 40 4.04 6.50 4.72
N GLN A 41 4.45 6.03 3.54
CA GLN A 41 3.56 5.96 2.38
C GLN A 41 2.35 5.05 2.61
N GLU A 42 2.51 3.91 3.29
CA GLU A 42 1.39 3.02 3.60
C GLU A 42 0.50 3.58 4.72
N GLU A 43 1.08 4.22 5.73
CA GLU A 43 0.33 4.88 6.82
C GLU A 43 -0.48 6.09 6.33
N SER A 44 0.05 6.83 5.35
CA SER A 44 -0.59 8.04 4.79
C SER A 44 -1.78 7.77 3.86
N ILE A 45 -2.16 6.51 3.64
CA ILE A 45 -3.24 6.18 2.71
C ILE A 45 -4.58 6.55 3.34
N GLU A 46 -5.20 7.61 2.81
CA GLU A 46 -6.50 8.07 3.27
C GLU A 46 -7.61 7.04 3.06
N LEU A 47 -8.38 6.80 4.11
CA LEU A 47 -9.61 6.02 4.06
C LEU A 47 -10.77 6.96 3.72
N ALA A 48 -11.35 6.83 2.54
CA ALA A 48 -12.63 7.49 2.27
C ALA A 48 -13.74 6.95 3.20
N ALA A 49 -14.59 7.83 3.72
CA ALA A 49 -15.67 7.46 4.65
C ALA A 49 -16.62 6.35 4.13
N ALA A 50 -16.77 6.24 2.80
CA ALA A 50 -17.56 5.20 2.15
C ALA A 50 -17.05 3.76 2.43
N TYR A 51 -15.81 3.59 2.88
CA TYR A 51 -15.19 2.29 3.10
C TYR A 51 -15.59 1.60 4.40
N VAL A 52 -16.02 2.36 5.42
CA VAL A 52 -16.34 1.82 6.76
C VAL A 52 -17.52 0.84 6.72
N ALA A 53 -18.44 0.99 5.75
CA ALA A 53 -19.63 0.17 5.61
C ALA A 53 -19.49 -1.02 4.62
N LEU A 54 -18.35 -1.20 3.94
CA LEU A 54 -18.24 -2.23 2.89
C LEU A 54 -18.22 -3.67 3.42
N LYS A 55 -17.86 -3.88 4.68
CA LYS A 55 -17.94 -5.22 5.29
C LYS A 55 -19.39 -5.72 5.35
N ASP A 56 -20.36 -4.81 5.44
CA ASP A 56 -21.77 -5.15 5.56
C ASP A 56 -22.38 -5.57 4.21
N THR A 57 -21.70 -5.27 3.10
CA THR A 57 -22.13 -5.61 1.74
C THR A 57 -21.48 -6.88 1.18
N LEU A 58 -20.67 -7.60 1.98
CA LEU A 58 -20.14 -8.90 1.60
C LEU A 58 -21.26 -9.94 1.48
N ASN A 59 -21.19 -10.79 0.45
CA ASN A 59 -22.05 -11.96 0.36
C ASN A 59 -21.63 -13.03 1.39
N GLU A 60 -22.42 -14.10 1.54
CA GLU A 60 -22.22 -15.12 2.57
C GLU A 60 -20.83 -15.79 2.50
N GLU A 61 -20.40 -16.25 1.32
CA GLU A 61 -19.10 -16.90 1.15
C GLU A 61 -17.92 -15.95 1.39
N GLN A 62 -18.03 -14.72 0.90
CA GLN A 62 -17.01 -13.68 1.14
C GLN A 62 -16.93 -13.31 2.62
N ARG A 63 -18.07 -13.28 3.33
CA ARG A 63 -18.13 -13.02 4.76
C ARG A 63 -17.46 -14.14 5.56
N VAL A 64 -17.70 -15.40 5.21
CA VAL A 64 -16.99 -16.54 5.82
C VAL A 64 -15.48 -16.41 5.65
N ALA A 65 -15.00 -16.08 4.45
CA ALA A 65 -13.58 -15.88 4.19
C ALA A 65 -13.02 -14.68 4.98
N PHE A 66 -13.75 -13.56 5.00
CA PHE A 66 -13.40 -12.36 5.76
C PHE A 66 -13.26 -12.66 7.25
N ASP A 67 -14.29 -13.24 7.87
CA ASP A 67 -14.31 -13.53 9.30
C ASP A 67 -13.20 -14.50 9.70
N THR A 68 -12.92 -15.50 8.85
CA THR A 68 -11.82 -16.46 9.07
C THR A 68 -10.46 -15.76 9.08
N ILE A 69 -10.19 -14.89 8.10
CA ILE A 69 -8.93 -14.15 8.01
C ILE A 69 -8.80 -13.17 9.17
N MET A 70 -9.86 -12.41 9.46
CA MET A 70 -9.85 -11.41 10.54
C MET A 70 -9.65 -12.05 11.91
N SER A 71 -10.24 -13.22 12.18
CA SER A 71 -10.04 -13.96 13.43
C SER A 71 -8.57 -14.33 13.66
N VAL A 72 -7.86 -14.77 12.62
CA VAL A 72 -6.43 -15.11 12.72
C VAL A 72 -5.57 -13.86 12.92
N ILE A 73 -5.93 -12.74 12.28
CA ILE A 73 -5.24 -11.46 12.48
C ILE A 73 -5.47 -10.95 13.91
N ASP A 74 -6.71 -10.99 14.40
CA ASP A 74 -7.08 -10.49 15.73
C ASP A 74 -6.49 -11.33 16.87
N THR A 75 -6.04 -12.56 16.58
CA THR A 75 -5.33 -13.42 17.52
C THR A 75 -3.81 -13.35 17.40
N ASP A 76 -3.25 -12.62 16.44
CA ASP A 76 -1.81 -12.47 16.20
C ASP A 76 -1.04 -13.78 16.00
N HIS A 77 -1.72 -14.83 15.52
CA HIS A 77 -1.11 -16.16 15.30
C HIS A 77 -0.39 -16.29 13.95
N GLY A 78 -0.50 -15.26 13.08
CA GLY A 78 -0.05 -15.33 11.70
C GLY A 78 -0.83 -16.37 10.87
N GLY A 79 -0.81 -16.25 9.55
CA GLY A 79 -1.51 -17.20 8.69
C GLY A 79 -1.25 -16.99 7.20
N LEU A 80 -1.38 -18.06 6.43
CA LEU A 80 -1.34 -18.03 4.97
C LEU A 80 -2.69 -18.52 4.44
N PHE A 81 -3.35 -17.67 3.65
CA PHE A 81 -4.66 -17.96 3.09
C PHE A 81 -4.62 -17.89 1.57
N PHE A 82 -5.36 -18.80 0.93
CA PHE A 82 -5.62 -18.76 -0.50
C PHE A 82 -7.13 -18.73 -0.74
N VAL A 83 -7.66 -17.60 -1.23
CA VAL A 83 -9.08 -17.47 -1.56
C VAL A 83 -9.28 -17.84 -3.03
N ASN A 84 -9.95 -18.97 -3.25
CA ASN A 84 -10.29 -19.44 -4.58
C ASN A 84 -11.76 -19.15 -4.94
N GLY A 85 -12.03 -18.96 -6.21
CA GLY A 85 -13.39 -18.78 -6.72
C GLY A 85 -13.37 -18.53 -8.22
N HIS A 86 -14.49 -18.82 -8.89
CA HIS A 86 -14.64 -18.61 -10.33
C HIS A 86 -14.50 -17.12 -10.72
N GLY A 87 -14.40 -16.85 -12.02
CA GLY A 87 -14.48 -15.49 -12.54
C GLY A 87 -15.76 -14.79 -12.07
N GLY A 88 -15.67 -13.52 -11.67
CA GLY A 88 -16.84 -12.74 -11.26
C GLY A 88 -17.32 -12.93 -9.81
N THR A 89 -16.71 -13.79 -9.00
CA THR A 89 -17.14 -14.02 -7.59
C THR A 89 -16.72 -12.91 -6.61
N GLY A 90 -16.15 -11.80 -7.09
CA GLY A 90 -15.80 -10.66 -6.26
C GLY A 90 -14.59 -10.87 -5.32
N LYS A 91 -13.66 -11.78 -5.63
CA LYS A 91 -12.42 -11.96 -4.83
C LYS A 91 -11.66 -10.65 -4.61
N THR A 92 -11.49 -9.87 -5.67
CA THR A 92 -10.84 -8.55 -5.59
C THR A 92 -11.60 -7.58 -4.70
N TYR A 93 -12.92 -7.67 -4.70
CA TYR A 93 -13.75 -6.89 -3.80
C TYR A 93 -13.54 -7.30 -2.34
N LEU A 94 -13.51 -8.60 -2.04
CA LEU A 94 -13.17 -9.11 -0.71
C LEU A 94 -11.80 -8.61 -0.23
N TYR A 95 -10.75 -8.69 -1.06
CA TYR A 95 -9.41 -8.18 -0.70
C TYR A 95 -9.43 -6.69 -0.40
N ARG A 96 -10.18 -5.90 -1.18
CA ARG A 96 -10.38 -4.47 -0.93
C ARG A 96 -11.07 -4.23 0.42
N VAL A 97 -12.08 -5.01 0.78
CA VAL A 97 -12.77 -4.87 2.08
C VAL A 97 -11.84 -5.21 3.25
N ILE A 98 -11.04 -6.28 3.14
CA ILE A 98 -10.03 -6.65 4.14
C ILE A 98 -9.01 -5.51 4.31
N LEU A 99 -8.46 -5.04 3.19
CA LEU A 99 -7.47 -3.96 3.17
C LEU A 99 -7.97 -2.70 3.87
N MET A 100 -9.18 -2.26 3.55
CA MET A 100 -9.78 -1.06 4.15
C MET A 100 -10.11 -1.25 5.62
N THR A 101 -10.57 -2.45 6.01
CA THR A 101 -10.90 -2.76 7.42
C THR A 101 -9.66 -2.72 8.30
N LEU A 102 -8.54 -3.26 7.81
CA LEU A 102 -7.29 -3.28 8.57
C LEU A 102 -6.69 -1.89 8.67
N ARG A 103 -6.68 -1.12 7.58
CA ARG A 103 -6.21 0.27 7.60
C ARG A 103 -7.08 1.15 8.50
N SER A 104 -8.39 0.91 8.60
CA SER A 104 -9.25 1.66 9.54
C SER A 104 -9.02 1.31 11.01
N ARG A 105 -8.21 0.29 11.28
CA ARG A 105 -7.67 -0.06 12.61
C ARG A 105 -6.20 0.35 12.75
N ASP A 106 -5.75 1.32 11.94
CA ASP A 106 -4.38 1.85 11.88
C ASP A 106 -3.32 0.76 11.67
N LYS A 107 -3.67 -0.33 10.96
CA LYS A 107 -2.73 -1.38 10.57
C LYS A 107 -2.10 -1.06 9.22
N ILE A 108 -0.80 -1.28 9.12
CA ILE A 108 -0.07 -1.28 7.85
C ILE A 108 -0.43 -2.55 7.09
N VAL A 109 -0.84 -2.38 5.83
CA VAL A 109 -1.20 -3.50 4.95
C VAL A 109 -0.64 -3.27 3.56
N VAL A 110 0.19 -4.20 3.12
CA VAL A 110 0.84 -4.18 1.82
C VAL A 110 -0.04 -4.91 0.80
N ALA A 111 -0.59 -4.16 -0.16
CA ALA A 111 -1.40 -4.69 -1.25
C ALA A 111 -0.58 -4.81 -2.54
N THR A 112 -0.35 -6.05 -3.02
CA THR A 112 0.38 -6.28 -4.28
C THR A 112 -0.35 -7.19 -5.27
N SER A 113 0.02 -7.06 -6.54
CA SER A 113 -0.43 -7.93 -7.63
C SER A 113 0.62 -8.04 -8.72
N THR A 114 0.57 -9.09 -9.52
CA THR A 114 1.44 -9.24 -10.69
C THR A 114 1.13 -8.22 -11.80
N SER A 115 -0.09 -7.68 -11.84
CA SER A 115 -0.54 -6.73 -12.86
C SER A 115 -0.70 -5.32 -12.30
N GLY A 116 -0.30 -4.31 -13.10
CA GLY A 116 -0.39 -2.89 -12.76
C GLY A 116 -1.82 -2.33 -12.69
N VAL A 117 -2.83 -3.11 -13.05
CA VAL A 117 -4.24 -2.70 -12.90
C VAL A 117 -4.62 -2.61 -11.41
N VAL A 118 -3.85 -3.25 -10.52
CA VAL A 118 -4.19 -3.29 -9.08
C VAL A 118 -4.07 -1.93 -8.41
N ASP A 119 -3.14 -1.08 -8.84
CA ASP A 119 -2.93 0.26 -8.26
C ASP A 119 -4.21 1.11 -8.36
N SER A 120 -5.01 0.88 -9.41
CA SER A 120 -6.31 1.53 -9.61
C SER A 120 -7.45 0.88 -8.82
N ILE A 121 -7.34 -0.41 -8.46
CA ILE A 121 -8.43 -1.17 -7.83
C ILE A 121 -8.30 -1.22 -6.31
N MET A 122 -7.08 -1.33 -5.81
CA MET A 122 -6.75 -1.38 -4.40
C MET A 122 -6.07 -0.06 -4.03
N PRO A 123 -6.61 0.73 -3.09
CA PRO A 123 -5.96 1.96 -2.63
C PRO A 123 -4.54 1.66 -2.16
N GLY A 124 -3.55 2.42 -2.65
CA GLY A 124 -2.13 2.16 -2.39
C GLY A 124 -1.60 0.82 -2.91
N GLY A 125 -2.36 0.11 -3.73
CA GLY A 125 -1.90 -1.09 -4.42
C GLY A 125 -0.70 -0.79 -5.31
N ARG A 126 0.23 -1.73 -5.38
CA ARG A 126 1.41 -1.67 -6.26
C ARG A 126 1.62 -2.99 -6.97
N THR A 127 2.33 -2.98 -8.09
CA THR A 127 2.80 -4.25 -8.67
C THR A 127 3.81 -4.92 -7.74
N THR A 128 3.75 -6.24 -7.62
CA THR A 128 4.73 -7.06 -6.88
C THR A 128 6.15 -6.75 -7.36
N TYR A 129 6.33 -6.57 -8.68
CA TYR A 129 7.60 -6.19 -9.28
C TYR A 129 8.16 -4.88 -8.71
N SER A 130 7.36 -3.80 -8.73
CA SER A 130 7.80 -2.49 -8.25
C SER A 130 7.93 -2.44 -6.73
N HIS A 131 7.05 -3.12 -6.00
CA HIS A 131 7.02 -3.10 -4.54
C HIS A 131 8.22 -3.83 -3.93
N PHE A 132 8.53 -5.04 -4.44
CA PHE A 132 9.61 -5.87 -3.91
C PHE A 132 10.93 -5.72 -4.70
N LYS A 133 11.00 -4.82 -5.68
CA LYS A 133 12.18 -4.58 -6.53
C LYS A 133 12.72 -5.88 -7.14
N ILE A 134 11.81 -6.70 -7.65
CA ILE A 134 12.13 -7.94 -8.35
C ILE A 134 12.92 -7.58 -9.61
N PRO A 135 14.04 -8.25 -9.96
CA PRO A 135 14.75 -8.00 -11.22
C PRO A 135 13.98 -8.48 -12.47
N LEU A 136 14.10 -7.78 -13.61
CA LEU A 136 13.49 -8.19 -14.89
C LEU A 136 14.29 -9.29 -15.62
N THR A 137 15.60 -9.33 -15.39
CA THR A 137 16.48 -10.35 -15.95
C THR A 137 16.40 -11.59 -15.07
N ILE A 138 15.91 -12.68 -15.64
CA ILE A 138 15.72 -13.94 -14.93
C ILE A 138 16.91 -14.85 -15.24
N ASP A 139 17.86 -14.93 -14.30
CA ASP A 139 18.90 -15.97 -14.24
C ASP A 139 18.59 -16.94 -13.09
N ASP A 140 19.29 -18.08 -13.01
CA ASP A 140 19.02 -19.15 -12.03
C ASP A 140 19.15 -18.71 -10.55
N ILE A 141 19.70 -17.52 -10.28
CA ILE A 141 19.84 -16.94 -8.94
C ILE A 141 19.43 -15.48 -8.97
N VAL A 142 18.13 -15.22 -8.95
CA VAL A 142 17.58 -13.86 -8.88
C VAL A 142 17.03 -13.62 -7.49
N VAL A 143 17.52 -12.57 -6.85
CA VAL A 143 17.06 -12.11 -5.53
C VAL A 143 16.51 -10.69 -5.65
N CYS A 144 15.59 -10.32 -4.76
CA CYS A 144 15.09 -8.95 -4.69
C CYS A 144 16.24 -7.98 -4.38
N SER A 145 16.25 -6.82 -5.05
CA SER A 145 17.41 -5.91 -5.05
C SER A 145 17.46 -4.90 -3.89
N PHE A 146 16.60 -5.04 -2.88
CA PHE A 146 16.57 -4.14 -1.72
C PHE A 146 17.48 -4.62 -0.58
N MET A 147 18.10 -3.66 0.12
CA MET A 147 19.03 -3.94 1.22
C MET A 147 18.27 -4.16 2.54
N LYS A 148 18.90 -4.87 3.49
CA LYS A 148 18.35 -5.08 4.85
C LYS A 148 18.02 -3.77 5.60
N GLN A 149 18.74 -2.69 5.32
CA GLN A 149 18.54 -1.36 5.93
C GLN A 149 17.72 -0.42 5.03
N SER A 150 17.02 -0.95 4.03
CA SER A 150 16.14 -0.15 3.19
C SER A 150 14.75 -0.03 3.82
N GLY A 151 14.01 1.03 3.48
CA GLY A 151 12.64 1.18 3.97
C GLY A 151 11.69 0.07 3.52
N THR A 152 11.95 -0.57 2.37
CA THR A 152 11.24 -1.79 1.96
C THR A 152 11.43 -2.94 2.95
N ALA A 153 12.63 -3.07 3.55
CA ALA A 153 12.88 -4.09 4.57
C ALA A 153 12.33 -3.71 5.94
N GLU A 154 12.21 -2.41 6.25
CA GLU A 154 11.55 -1.92 7.46
C GLU A 154 10.03 -2.11 7.42
N LEU A 155 9.44 -2.05 6.22
CA LEU A 155 8.02 -2.28 5.99
C LEU A 155 7.59 -3.75 6.19
N LEU A 156 8.51 -4.72 6.06
CA LEU A 156 8.26 -6.16 6.07
C LEU A 156 8.64 -6.82 7.39
#